data_AF-A0A4Y2Q9H0-F1
#
_entry.id   AF-A0A4Y2Q9H0-F1
#
_cell.length_a   1.000
_cell.length_b   1.000
_cell.length_c   1.000
_cell.angle_alpha   90.00
_cell.angle_beta   90.00
_cell.angle_gamma   90.00
#
_symmetry.space_group_name_H-M   'P 1'
#
loop_
_entity.id
_entity.type
_entity.pdbx_description
1 polymer ?
#
loop_
_entity_poly.entity_id
_entity_poly.type
_entity_poly.pdbx_seq_one_letter_code
_entity_poly.pdbx_strand_id
1 'polypeptide(L)'
;MDTHNNNAFPGYSRKRMKKEKTWKKVEAKTKRNSGEEYESRHTNAVVPARQIGEPCSCQSFSKIRQDNVQHIFNAFWELGNYDLQNSYLSKLVISNDVKRSYVRGRPSRTLRRLDYTVVINNEKYSVFRKAFYSMHCVSEKRVRTAINKTTSTGTVVSDQRGEKGIGS
;
A
#
# COMPACT_ATOMS: atom_id res chain seq x y z
N MET A 1 36.89 40.21 30.81
CA MET A 1 36.02 39.13 31.31
C MET A 1 34.84 39.14 30.35
N ASP A 2 34.66 38.22 29.40
CA ASP A 2 35.06 36.82 29.36
C ASP A 2 35.34 36.35 27.92
N THR A 3 36.47 35.66 27.76
CA THR A 3 36.86 34.94 26.55
C THR A 3 36.24 33.54 26.58
N HIS A 4 35.19 33.30 25.79
CA HIS A 4 34.73 31.92 25.54
C HIS A 4 35.58 31.26 24.45
N ASN A 5 36.56 30.53 24.99
CA ASN A 5 37.48 29.56 24.44
C ASN A 5 36.94 28.72 23.25
N ASN A 6 37.52 28.93 22.06
CA ASN A 6 37.41 28.04 20.90
C ASN A 6 38.45 26.92 21.00
N ASN A 7 38.16 25.86 21.75
CA ASN A 7 38.92 24.61 21.68
C ASN A 7 38.33 23.70 20.60
N ALA A 8 38.62 24.01 19.33
CA ALA A 8 38.41 23.10 18.21
C ALA A 8 39.60 22.15 18.11
N PHE A 9 39.43 20.88 18.47
CA PHE A 9 40.44 19.84 18.29
C PHE A 9 40.76 19.68 16.78
N PRO A 10 42.00 19.94 16.33
CA PRO A 10 42.38 19.80 14.93
C PRO A 10 42.57 18.31 14.62
N GLY A 11 41.53 17.66 14.09
CA GLY A 11 41.66 16.25 13.68
C GLY A 11 40.38 15.53 13.27
N TYR A 12 39.19 16.00 13.69
CA TYR A 12 37.94 15.42 13.21
C TYR A 12 37.44 16.16 11.96
N SER A 13 37.48 15.48 10.80
CA SER A 13 36.74 15.95 9.64
C SER A 13 35.26 16.06 10.00
N ARG A 14 34.60 17.16 9.62
CA ARG A 14 33.17 17.33 9.83
C ARG A 14 32.45 16.15 9.14
N LYS A 15 31.74 15.33 9.94
CA LYS A 15 30.91 14.24 9.40
C LYS A 15 29.97 14.84 8.34
N ARG A 16 30.01 14.30 7.12
CA ARG A 16 29.16 14.76 6.02
C ARG A 16 27.71 14.71 6.46
N MET A 17 26.99 15.83 6.29
CA MET A 17 25.56 15.87 6.59
C MET A 17 24.83 14.78 5.78
N LYS A 18 24.06 13.93 6.46
CA LYS A 18 23.27 12.89 5.80
C LYS A 18 22.15 13.56 5.01
N LYS A 19 22.21 13.48 3.68
CA LYS A 19 21.11 13.85 2.79
C LYS A 19 20.18 12.65 2.56
N GLU A 20 19.48 12.21 3.60
CA GLU A 20 18.71 10.96 3.57
C GLU A 20 17.64 10.96 2.47
N LYS A 21 16.99 12.10 2.21
CA LYS A 21 15.98 12.26 1.14
C LYS A 21 16.54 12.09 -0.27
N THR A 22 17.84 12.37 -0.49
CA THR A 22 18.47 12.23 -1.82
C THR A 22 19.09 10.85 -2.02
N TRP A 23 18.93 9.93 -1.08
CA TRP A 23 19.41 8.57 -1.26
C TRP A 23 18.54 7.87 -2.30
N LYS A 24 19.15 7.28 -3.33
CA LYS A 24 18.46 6.50 -4.37
C LYS A 24 17.45 5.49 -3.81
N LYS A 25 17.72 4.94 -2.62
CA LYS A 25 16.80 4.05 -1.89
C LYS A 25 15.52 4.76 -1.43
N VAL A 26 15.63 5.97 -0.88
CA VAL A 26 14.48 6.75 -0.40
C VAL A 26 13.69 7.26 -1.58
N GLU A 27 14.34 7.80 -2.60
CA GLU A 27 13.68 8.25 -3.83
C GLU A 27 12.89 7.11 -4.51
N ALA A 28 13.51 5.95 -4.74
CA ALA A 28 12.83 4.81 -5.33
C ALA A 28 11.70 4.25 -4.44
N LYS A 29 11.80 4.39 -3.11
CA LYS A 29 10.71 4.01 -2.19
C LYS A 29 9.54 4.98 -2.32
N THR A 30 9.82 6.28 -2.37
CA THR A 30 8.80 7.32 -2.56
C THR A 30 8.08 7.13 -3.89
N LYS A 31 8.81 7.07 -5.01
CA LYS A 31 8.24 6.85 -6.35
C LYS A 31 7.39 5.59 -6.42
N ARG A 32 7.88 4.47 -5.87
CA ARG A 32 7.09 3.22 -5.80
C ARG A 32 5.78 3.39 -5.02
N ASN A 33 5.82 4.11 -3.91
CA ASN A 33 4.65 4.29 -3.05
C ASN A 33 3.66 5.31 -3.62
N SER A 34 4.11 6.30 -4.41
CA SER A 34 3.25 7.22 -5.17
C SER A 34 2.78 6.64 -6.50
N GLY A 35 3.22 5.43 -6.85
CA GLY A 35 2.84 4.79 -8.10
C GLY A 35 3.53 5.38 -9.33
N GLU A 36 4.59 6.15 -9.14
CA GLU A 36 5.40 6.69 -10.22
C GLU A 36 6.38 5.65 -10.79
N GLU A 37 6.88 5.93 -11.98
CA GLU A 37 7.98 5.18 -12.57
C GLU A 37 9.23 5.25 -11.69
N TYR A 38 9.92 4.12 -11.52
CA TYR A 38 11.15 4.08 -10.74
C TYR A 38 12.13 3.03 -11.26
N GLU A 39 13.41 3.26 -11.00
CA GLU A 39 14.46 2.28 -11.25
C GLU A 39 14.56 1.28 -10.08
N SER A 40 14.41 0.00 -10.37
CA SER A 40 14.55 -1.07 -9.39
C SER A 40 16.00 -1.21 -8.94
N ARG A 41 16.29 -1.03 -7.65
CA ARG A 41 17.64 -1.21 -7.10
C ARG A 41 18.20 -2.64 -7.14
N HIS A 42 17.36 -3.63 -7.41
CA HIS A 42 17.78 -5.04 -7.47
C HIS A 42 18.05 -5.51 -8.89
N THR A 43 17.28 -4.99 -9.85
CA THR A 43 17.35 -5.42 -11.25
C THR A 43 17.86 -4.34 -12.19
N ASN A 44 18.03 -3.10 -11.70
CA ASN A 44 18.28 -1.86 -12.46
C ASN A 44 17.29 -1.60 -13.62
N ALA A 45 16.18 -2.36 -13.65
CA ALA A 45 15.14 -2.17 -14.64
C ALA A 45 14.24 -1.00 -14.24
N VAL A 46 13.84 -0.20 -15.22
CA VAL A 46 12.76 0.77 -15.07
C VAL A 46 11.46 0.02 -14.90
N VAL A 47 10.76 0.25 -13.80
CA VAL A 47 9.38 -0.23 -13.62
C VAL A 47 8.43 0.94 -13.86
N PRO A 48 7.46 0.79 -14.78
CA PRO A 48 6.64 1.90 -15.24
C PRO A 48 5.72 2.41 -14.14
N ALA A 49 5.23 3.64 -14.35
CA ALA A 49 4.19 4.22 -13.53
C ALA A 49 2.94 3.31 -13.50
N ARG A 50 2.26 3.32 -12.36
CA ARG A 50 0.99 2.63 -12.16
C ARG A 50 -0.05 3.27 -13.08
N GLN A 51 -0.85 2.42 -13.70
CA GLN A 51 -1.94 2.82 -14.55
C GLN A 51 -3.17 1.99 -14.17
N ILE A 52 -4.34 2.60 -14.31
CA ILE A 52 -5.61 1.88 -14.14
C ILE A 52 -5.58 0.67 -15.09
N GLY A 53 -5.88 -0.51 -14.54
CA GLY A 53 -5.88 -1.72 -15.34
C GLY A 53 -7.00 -1.72 -16.37
N GLU A 54 -7.02 -2.75 -17.22
CA GLU A 54 -8.12 -2.92 -18.15
C GLU A 54 -9.47 -3.00 -17.39
N PRO A 55 -10.53 -2.37 -17.93
CA PRO A 55 -11.85 -2.53 -17.39
C PRO A 55 -12.23 -4.02 -17.41
N CYS A 56 -12.71 -4.56 -16.29
CA CYS A 56 -13.27 -5.90 -16.35
C CYS A 56 -14.51 -5.86 -17.25
N SER A 57 -14.76 -6.95 -17.99
CA SER A 57 -16.06 -7.19 -18.65
C SER A 57 -17.23 -7.39 -17.67
N CYS A 58 -17.00 -7.12 -16.38
CA CYS A 58 -17.94 -7.37 -15.32
C CYS A 58 -18.85 -6.16 -15.10
N GLN A 59 -20.13 -6.41 -14.88
CA GLN A 59 -21.19 -5.40 -14.85
C GLN A 59 -20.98 -4.29 -13.81
N SER A 60 -20.13 -4.51 -12.79
CA SER A 60 -19.79 -3.49 -11.80
C SER A 60 -18.94 -2.36 -12.39
N PHE A 61 -18.06 -2.65 -13.36
CA PHE A 61 -17.24 -1.60 -13.98
C PHE A 61 -18.10 -0.66 -14.81
N SER A 62 -19.09 -1.20 -15.54
CA SER A 62 -20.03 -0.40 -16.32
C SER A 62 -20.91 0.50 -15.47
N LYS A 63 -21.15 0.15 -14.20
CA LYS A 63 -21.91 0.97 -13.24
C LYS A 63 -21.08 2.10 -12.64
N ILE A 64 -19.75 1.97 -12.64
CA ILE A 64 -18.83 2.96 -12.10
C ILE A 64 -18.33 3.80 -13.27
N ARG A 65 -18.68 5.09 -13.29
CA ARG A 65 -18.18 6.02 -14.30
C ARG A 65 -16.64 6.07 -14.29
N GLN A 66 -16.04 6.22 -15.47
CA GLN A 66 -14.58 6.29 -15.62
C GLN A 66 -13.95 7.39 -14.75
N ASP A 67 -14.63 8.53 -14.59
CA ASP A 67 -14.18 9.64 -13.75
C ASP A 67 -14.03 9.22 -12.27
N ASN A 68 -14.95 8.37 -11.77
CA ASN A 68 -14.88 7.84 -10.42
C ASN A 68 -13.72 6.85 -10.27
N VAL A 69 -13.45 6.04 -11.30
CA VAL A 69 -12.29 5.14 -11.30
C VAL A 69 -10.99 5.94 -11.23
N GLN A 70 -10.88 7.02 -12.00
CA GLN A 70 -9.72 7.90 -11.96
C GLN A 70 -9.56 8.57 -10.60
N HIS A 71 -10.65 9.04 -10.00
CA HIS A 71 -10.62 9.63 -8.67
C HIS A 71 -10.16 8.63 -7.59
N ILE A 72 -10.70 7.40 -7.61
CA ILE A 72 -10.30 6.32 -6.71
C ILE A 72 -8.81 6.00 -6.87
N PHE A 73 -8.34 5.89 -8.12
CA PHE A 73 -6.95 5.61 -8.42
C PHE A 73 -6.02 6.69 -7.89
N ASN A 74 -6.32 7.96 -8.18
CA ASN A 74 -5.53 9.11 -7.73
C ASN A 74 -5.50 9.18 -6.21
N ALA A 75 -6.66 9.16 -5.56
CA ALA A 75 -6.78 9.24 -4.11
C ALA A 75 -5.99 8.14 -3.39
N PHE A 76 -5.92 6.93 -3.97
CA PHE A 76 -5.15 5.82 -3.41
C PHE A 76 -3.63 6.03 -3.53
N TRP A 77 -3.15 6.46 -4.69
CA TRP A 77 -1.71 6.62 -4.93
C TRP A 77 -1.15 7.93 -4.34
N GLU A 78 -1.96 8.98 -4.23
CA GLU A 78 -1.64 10.23 -3.52
C GLU A 78 -1.29 10.02 -2.04
N LEU A 79 -1.76 8.92 -1.42
CA LEU A 79 -1.36 8.56 -0.05
C LEU A 79 0.16 8.45 0.11
N GLY A 80 0.88 8.06 -0.95
CA GLY A 80 2.36 8.01 -0.99
C GLY A 80 3.03 7.14 0.09
N ASN A 81 2.25 6.40 0.86
CA ASN A 81 2.68 5.67 2.04
C ASN A 81 2.05 4.27 2.07
N TYR A 82 2.90 3.27 2.19
CA TYR A 82 2.53 1.86 2.14
C TYR A 82 1.54 1.44 3.24
N ASP A 83 1.67 2.01 4.45
CA ASP A 83 0.82 1.66 5.60
C ASP A 83 -0.52 2.38 5.54
N LEU A 84 -0.54 3.64 5.09
CA LEU A 84 -1.80 4.34 4.80
C LEU A 84 -2.58 3.63 3.69
N GLN A 85 -1.90 3.19 2.64
CA GLN A 85 -2.49 2.39 1.57
C GLN A 85 -3.03 1.05 2.10
N ASN A 86 -2.31 0.38 3.01
CA ASN A 86 -2.82 -0.85 3.65
C ASN A 86 -4.08 -0.57 4.46
N SER A 87 -4.08 0.49 5.26
CA SER A 87 -5.24 0.89 6.05
C SER A 87 -6.43 1.19 5.15
N TYR A 88 -6.21 1.93 4.08
CA TYR A 88 -7.23 2.20 3.07
C TYR A 88 -7.79 0.90 2.47
N LEU A 89 -6.94 -0.01 1.98
CA LEU A 89 -7.39 -1.28 1.39
C LEU A 89 -8.13 -2.17 2.40
N SER A 90 -7.67 -2.23 3.65
CA SER A 90 -8.28 -3.04 4.70
C SER A 90 -9.71 -2.61 5.04
N LYS A 91 -10.00 -1.30 4.96
CA LYS A 91 -11.34 -0.76 5.21
C LYS A 91 -12.34 -1.06 4.09
N LEU A 92 -11.83 -1.32 2.89
CA LEU A 92 -12.63 -1.57 1.69
C LEU A 92 -12.87 -3.06 1.43
N VAL A 93 -12.17 -3.95 2.14
CA VAL A 93 -12.33 -5.40 1.98
C VAL A 93 -12.80 -6.03 3.28
N ILE A 94 -13.96 -6.69 3.22
CA ILE A 94 -14.59 -7.33 4.37
C ILE A 94 -14.37 -8.84 4.26
N SER A 95 -13.81 -9.44 5.31
CA SER A 95 -13.68 -10.90 5.41
C SER A 95 -14.91 -11.49 6.09
N ASN A 96 -15.69 -12.25 5.33
CA ASN A 96 -16.88 -12.93 5.81
C ASN A 96 -16.65 -14.44 5.92
N ASP A 97 -17.04 -15.03 7.05
CA ASP A 97 -16.95 -16.49 7.23
C ASP A 97 -17.99 -17.22 6.37
N VAL A 98 -17.59 -18.36 5.80
CA VAL A 98 -18.47 -19.17 4.97
C VAL A 98 -19.46 -19.92 5.85
N LYS A 99 -20.72 -19.43 5.87
CA LYS A 99 -21.79 -19.93 6.75
C LYS A 99 -22.33 -21.33 6.44
N ARG A 100 -22.10 -21.88 5.23
CA ARG A 100 -22.65 -23.18 4.82
C ARG A 100 -21.73 -23.93 3.86
N SER A 101 -21.51 -25.21 4.13
CA SER A 101 -20.94 -26.18 3.18
C SER A 101 -22.08 -27.04 2.62
N TYR A 102 -22.18 -27.16 1.30
CA TYR A 102 -23.14 -28.08 0.67
C TYR A 102 -22.70 -29.55 0.74
N VAL A 103 -21.44 -29.80 1.15
CA VAL A 103 -20.92 -31.15 1.25
C VAL A 103 -21.07 -31.62 2.69
N ARG A 104 -21.85 -32.69 2.87
CA ARG A 104 -22.09 -33.31 4.18
C ARG A 104 -20.78 -33.89 4.72
N GLY A 105 -20.57 -33.74 6.03
CA GLY A 105 -19.44 -34.33 6.75
C GLY A 105 -18.07 -33.66 6.55
N ARG A 106 -17.97 -32.55 5.80
CA ARG A 106 -16.71 -31.79 5.68
C ARG A 106 -16.92 -30.27 5.71
N PRO A 107 -16.02 -29.51 6.36
CA PRO A 107 -16.03 -28.06 6.27
C PRO A 107 -15.77 -27.61 4.83
N SER A 108 -16.22 -26.39 4.50
CA SER A 108 -15.90 -25.76 3.22
C SER A 108 -14.38 -25.64 3.06
N ARG A 109 -13.84 -25.97 1.87
CA ARG A 109 -12.43 -25.73 1.53
C ARG A 109 -12.06 -24.24 1.59
N THR A 110 -13.06 -23.38 1.44
CA THR A 110 -12.95 -21.93 1.59
C THR A 110 -13.60 -21.54 2.91
N LEU A 111 -12.80 -21.18 3.91
CA LEU A 111 -13.29 -20.78 5.23
C LEU A 111 -13.78 -19.32 5.25
N ARG A 112 -13.19 -18.46 4.42
CA ARG A 112 -13.46 -17.03 4.36
C ARG A 112 -13.66 -16.57 2.93
N ARG A 113 -14.67 -15.72 2.73
CA ARG A 113 -14.91 -14.95 1.50
C ARG A 113 -14.50 -13.50 1.72
N LEU A 114 -13.97 -12.88 0.68
CA LEU A 114 -13.64 -11.47 0.69
C LEU A 114 -14.65 -10.72 -0.17
N ASP A 115 -15.31 -9.74 0.43
CA ASP A 115 -16.20 -8.82 -0.26
C ASP A 115 -15.46 -7.49 -0.46
N TYR A 116 -15.46 -7.02 -1.70
CA TYR A 116 -14.71 -5.84 -2.12
C TYR A 116 -15.67 -4.68 -2.35
N THR A 117 -15.34 -3.52 -1.77
CA THR A 117 -16.14 -2.31 -1.89
C THR A 117 -15.28 -1.13 -2.35
N VAL A 118 -15.91 -0.13 -2.96
CA VAL A 118 -15.32 1.18 -3.23
C VAL A 118 -16.24 2.26 -2.68
N VAL A 119 -15.68 3.43 -2.37
CA VAL A 119 -16.46 4.57 -1.87
C VAL A 119 -16.55 5.61 -2.98
N ILE A 120 -17.78 6.00 -3.35
CA ILE A 120 -18.07 7.04 -4.33
C ILE A 120 -19.11 7.94 -3.69
N ASN A 121 -18.87 9.25 -3.62
CA ASN A 121 -19.78 10.22 -2.97
C ASN A 121 -20.22 9.77 -1.57
N ASN A 122 -19.28 9.26 -0.76
CA ASN A 122 -19.49 8.72 0.58
C ASN A 122 -20.38 7.46 0.68
N GLU A 123 -20.79 6.88 -0.44
CA GLU A 123 -21.55 5.64 -0.49
C GLU A 123 -20.66 4.45 -0.88
N LYS A 124 -20.92 3.28 -0.27
CA LYS A 124 -20.19 2.04 -0.55
C LYS A 124 -20.83 1.26 -1.69
N TYR A 125 -20.04 0.97 -2.72
CA TYR A 125 -20.45 0.16 -3.85
C TYR A 125 -19.71 -1.18 -3.84
N SER A 126 -20.45 -2.29 -3.91
CA SER A 126 -19.86 -3.62 -4.04
C SER A 126 -19.31 -3.82 -5.46
N VAL A 127 -18.09 -4.34 -5.55
CA VAL A 127 -17.39 -4.55 -6.82
C VAL A 127 -16.79 -5.94 -6.88
N PHE A 128 -16.63 -6.47 -8.09
CA PHE A 128 -15.88 -7.71 -8.26
C PHE A 128 -14.39 -7.51 -7.95
N ARG A 129 -13.73 -8.57 -7.45
CA ARG A 129 -12.30 -8.54 -7.14
C ARG A 129 -11.41 -8.01 -8.27
N LYS A 130 -11.71 -8.40 -9.52
CA LYS A 130 -10.95 -7.97 -10.71
C LYS A 130 -11.08 -6.46 -10.94
N ALA A 131 -12.29 -5.94 -10.78
CA ALA A 131 -12.56 -4.51 -10.88
C ALA A 131 -11.77 -3.76 -9.79
N PHE A 132 -11.84 -4.23 -8.54
CA PHE A 132 -11.10 -3.62 -7.43
C PHE A 132 -9.58 -3.56 -7.68
N TYR A 133 -8.98 -4.64 -8.17
CA TYR A 133 -7.55 -4.70 -8.50
C TYR A 133 -7.17 -3.76 -9.65
N SER A 134 -8.03 -3.67 -10.67
CA SER A 134 -7.84 -2.80 -11.81
C SER A 134 -7.91 -1.31 -11.40
N MET A 135 -8.94 -0.92 -10.64
CA MET A 135 -9.12 0.47 -10.17
C MET A 135 -7.96 0.97 -9.30
N HIS A 136 -7.35 0.09 -8.49
CA HIS A 136 -6.25 0.48 -7.61
C HIS A 136 -4.85 0.12 -8.19
N CYS A 137 -4.78 -0.54 -9.34
CA CYS A 137 -3.55 -1.12 -9.92
C CYS A 137 -2.73 -1.95 -8.90
N VAL A 138 -3.42 -2.84 -8.17
CA VAL A 138 -2.81 -3.71 -7.15
C VAL A 138 -3.04 -5.19 -7.46
N SER A 139 -2.06 -6.02 -7.09
CA SER A 139 -2.21 -7.48 -7.20
C SER A 139 -3.06 -8.05 -6.06
N GLU A 140 -3.67 -9.21 -6.28
CA GLU A 140 -4.38 -9.95 -5.23
C GLU A 140 -3.51 -10.16 -3.98
N LYS A 141 -2.25 -10.55 -4.20
CA LYS A 141 -1.29 -10.77 -3.11
C LYS A 141 -1.12 -9.50 -2.26
N ARG A 142 -1.02 -8.32 -2.90
CA ARG A 142 -0.88 -7.03 -2.20
C ARG A 142 -2.07 -6.77 -1.27
N VAL A 143 -3.29 -7.01 -1.76
CA VAL A 143 -4.52 -6.82 -0.99
C VAL A 143 -4.63 -7.82 0.15
N ARG A 144 -4.36 -9.10 -0.10
CA ARG A 144 -4.36 -10.12 0.96
C ARG A 144 -3.34 -9.84 2.06
N THR A 145 -2.16 -9.34 1.70
CA THR A 145 -1.16 -8.90 2.69
C THR A 145 -1.67 -7.74 3.53
N ALA A 146 -2.36 -6.75 2.95
CA ALA A 146 -2.93 -5.64 3.71
C ALA A 146 -3.98 -6.12 4.73
N ILE A 147 -4.88 -7.02 4.31
CA ILE A 147 -5.92 -7.59 5.17
C ILE A 147 -5.30 -8.41 6.31
N ASN A 148 -4.33 -9.28 6.00
CA ASN A 148 -3.68 -10.12 7.02
C ASN A 148 -2.85 -9.32 8.05
N LYS A 149 -2.45 -8.09 7.70
CA LYS A 149 -1.75 -7.17 8.62
C LYS A 149 -2.71 -6.33 9.47
N THR A 150 -4.01 -6.48 9.26
CA THR A 150 -5.02 -5.79 10.06
C THR A 150 -5.28 -6.60 11.31
N THR A 151 -5.13 -5.98 12.48
CA THR A 151 -5.44 -6.60 13.77
C THR A 151 -6.95 -6.81 13.91
N SER A 152 -7.35 -7.60 14.91
CA SER A 152 -8.77 -7.78 15.27
C SER A 152 -9.49 -6.46 15.58
N THR A 153 -8.77 -5.42 16.01
CA THR A 153 -9.30 -4.08 16.30
C THR A 153 -9.40 -3.19 15.05
N GLY A 154 -8.99 -3.68 13.87
CA GLY A 154 -9.04 -2.91 12.62
C GLY A 154 -7.86 -1.96 12.42
N THR A 155 -6.83 -2.03 13.27
CA THR A 155 -5.59 -1.25 13.10
C THR A 155 -4.62 -2.03 12.21
N VAL A 156 -3.99 -1.34 11.26
CA VAL A 156 -2.95 -1.95 10.43
C VAL A 156 -1.63 -1.90 11.16
N VAL A 157 -1.00 -3.06 11.35
CA VAL A 157 0.36 -3.15 11.90
C VAL A 157 1.35 -2.57 10.89
N SER A 158 2.20 -1.65 11.37
CA SER A 158 3.26 -1.00 10.57
C SER A 158 4.17 -2.03 9.89
N ASP A 159 4.62 -1.76 8.67
CA ASP A 159 5.58 -2.61 7.98
C ASP A 159 6.99 -2.50 8.59
N GLN A 160 7.35 -3.45 9.45
CA GLN A 160 8.67 -3.52 10.10
C GLN A 160 9.79 -4.04 9.18
N ARG A 161 9.55 -4.23 7.88
CA ARG A 161 10.55 -4.82 6.98
C ARG A 161 11.75 -3.89 6.81
N GLY A 162 12.90 -4.35 7.30
CA GLY A 162 14.17 -3.61 7.18
C GLY A 162 14.38 -2.56 8.27
N GLU A 163 13.53 -2.51 9.30
CA GLU A 163 13.93 -1.94 10.59
C GLU A 163 15.02 -2.82 11.18
N LYS A 164 16.21 -2.24 11.40
CA LYS A 164 17.17 -2.85 12.31
C LYS A 164 16.64 -2.53 13.70
N GLY A 165 16.26 -3.55 14.46
CA GLY A 165 15.96 -3.38 15.88
C GLY A 165 17.09 -2.58 16.51
N ILE A 166 16.74 -1.53 17.26
CA ILE A 166 17.68 -0.84 18.13
C ILE A 166 18.06 -1.91 19.15
N GLY A 167 19.20 -2.57 18.93
CA GLY A 167 19.80 -3.45 19.92
C GLY A 167 20.13 -2.60 21.14
N SER A 168 19.46 -2.90 22.24
CA SER A 168 19.83 -2.44 23.59
C SER A 168 21.22 -2.94 23.97
#